data_AF-A0A939U385-F1
#
_entry.id   AF-A0A939U385-F1
#
_cell.length_a   1.000
_cell.length_b   1.000
_cell.length_c   1.000
_cell.angle_alpha   90.00
_cell.angle_beta   90.00
_cell.angle_gamma   90.00
#
_symmetry.space_group_name_H-M   'P 1'
#
loop_
_entity.id
_entity.type
_entity.pdbx_description
1 polymer ?
#
loop_
_entity_poly.entity_id
_entity_poly.type
_entity_poly.pdbx_seq_one_letter_code
_entity_poly.pdbx_strand_id
1 'polypeptide(L)'
;LVPSSLGEYFEIFTHINSGEVIYFYNATTGKYYAPNAAGSSIVEISGPSDASYSIPVSGAWRIRANFTTGAANIRRIDQVRTELNYDGGANGAVHQLSYNGRGTWKKDNAVIMGDPGKYGRDLFVEYIVKIWFNRDNAGNTIDCWQVYSTTSVKSGSPAADDDGSYWNVQPATGDNWSHVFFYPSWTVDTSNNGRYTATITLYMDHTYGHYTHRFTNVTDTL
;
A
#
# COMPACT_ATOMS: atom_id res chain seq x y z
N LEU A 1 -14.44 10.71 -3.72
CA LEU A 1 -15.07 9.69 -2.86
C LEU A 1 -15.80 8.74 -3.79
N VAL A 2 -15.37 7.49 -3.90
CA VAL A 2 -16.04 6.48 -4.74
C VAL A 2 -16.29 5.24 -3.85
N PRO A 3 -17.55 4.83 -3.62
CA PRO A 3 -17.85 3.61 -2.88
C PRO A 3 -17.48 2.38 -3.73
N SER A 4 -16.90 1.35 -3.11
CA SER A 4 -16.74 0.02 -3.73
C SER A 4 -17.61 -1.00 -3.00
N SER A 5 -18.10 -2.00 -3.73
CA SER A 5 -19.19 -2.91 -3.39
C SER A 5 -18.85 -4.01 -2.35
N LEU A 6 -17.92 -3.77 -1.43
CA LEU A 6 -17.56 -4.67 -0.33
C LEU A 6 -17.98 -4.08 1.03
N GLY A 7 -19.25 -3.65 1.14
CA GLY A 7 -19.74 -2.86 2.27
C GLY A 7 -19.10 -1.47 2.29
N GLU A 8 -19.88 -0.42 2.48
CA GLU A 8 -19.34 0.95 2.42
C GLU A 8 -18.51 1.25 3.67
N TYR A 9 -17.23 0.87 3.64
CA TYR A 9 -16.23 1.32 4.59
C TYR A 9 -15.48 2.50 3.96
N PHE A 10 -15.31 3.57 4.73
CA PHE A 10 -14.26 4.55 4.47
C PHE A 10 -12.94 3.96 4.92
N GLU A 11 -11.92 4.13 4.09
CA GLU A 11 -10.59 3.61 4.39
C GLU A 11 -9.56 4.74 4.29
N ILE A 12 -8.81 4.90 5.37
CA ILE A 12 -7.91 6.03 5.59
C ILE A 12 -6.56 5.50 6.01
N PHE A 13 -5.53 6.04 5.38
CA PHE A 13 -4.13 5.78 5.67
C PHE A 13 -3.48 7.08 6.12
N THR A 14 -3.00 7.14 7.36
CA THR A 14 -2.44 8.38 7.90
C THR A 14 -1.38 8.12 8.97
N HIS A 15 -0.55 9.13 9.25
CA HIS A 15 0.31 9.12 10.42
C HIS A 15 -0.40 9.79 11.58
N ILE A 16 -0.29 9.20 12.78
CA ILE A 16 -0.90 9.70 14.01
C ILE A 16 0.13 9.55 15.12
N ASN A 17 0.27 10.58 15.96
CA ASN A 17 1.18 10.53 17.10
C ASN A 17 0.53 9.79 18.27
N SER A 18 1.38 9.19 19.11
CA SER A 18 0.96 8.61 20.38
C SER A 18 0.21 9.65 21.22
N GLY A 19 -0.90 9.25 21.83
CA GLY A 19 -1.74 10.11 22.65
C GLY A 19 -2.81 10.88 21.86
N GLU A 20 -2.66 11.07 20.55
CA GLU A 20 -3.68 11.74 19.73
C GLU A 20 -4.95 10.89 19.61
N VAL A 21 -6.08 11.58 19.50
CA VAL A 21 -7.41 10.96 19.31
C VAL A 21 -7.88 11.11 17.88
N ILE A 22 -8.68 10.14 17.43
CA ILE A 22 -9.27 10.15 16.08
C ILE A 22 -10.71 10.64 16.15
N TYR A 23 -11.08 11.56 15.28
CA TYR A 23 -12.47 11.90 14.99
C TYR A 23 -12.66 12.18 13.50
N PHE A 24 -13.90 12.06 13.05
CA PHE A 24 -14.35 12.33 11.70
C PHE A 24 -15.43 13.40 11.74
N TYR A 25 -15.36 14.35 10.82
CA TYR A 25 -16.37 15.38 10.65
C TYR A 25 -17.09 15.17 9.33
N ASN A 26 -18.42 15.05 9.40
CA ASN A 26 -19.25 15.00 8.21
C ASN A 26 -19.64 16.43 7.81
N ALA A 27 -18.98 16.96 6.78
CA ALA A 27 -19.22 18.33 6.31
C ALA A 27 -20.65 18.58 5.78
N THR A 28 -21.38 17.53 5.38
CA THR A 28 -22.76 17.65 4.88
C THR A 28 -23.77 17.73 6.01
N THR A 29 -23.59 16.96 7.09
CA THR A 29 -24.55 16.90 8.21
C THR A 29 -24.12 17.72 9.43
N GLY A 30 -22.86 18.18 9.47
CA GLY A 30 -22.28 18.86 10.63
C GLY A 30 -21.98 17.94 11.82
N LYS A 31 -22.16 16.63 11.67
CA LYS A 31 -22.00 15.65 12.76
C LYS A 31 -20.54 15.22 12.93
N TYR A 32 -20.18 14.91 14.18
CA TYR A 32 -18.89 14.33 14.54
C TYR A 32 -19.03 12.85 14.88
N TYR A 33 -18.00 12.09 14.56
CA TYR A 33 -17.92 10.67 14.88
C TYR A 33 -16.53 10.34 15.39
N ALA A 34 -16.39 9.37 16.28
CA ALA A 34 -15.09 8.86 16.70
C ALA A 34 -15.16 7.35 16.97
N PRO A 35 -14.02 6.66 16.94
CA PRO A 35 -13.94 5.31 17.49
C PRO A 35 -14.30 5.31 18.98
N ASN A 36 -14.99 4.27 19.44
CA ASN A 36 -15.18 4.02 20.86
C ASN A 36 -13.83 3.74 21.54
N ALA A 37 -13.80 3.70 22.88
CA ALA A 37 -12.57 3.45 23.65
C ALA A 37 -11.83 2.15 23.25
N ALA A 38 -12.53 1.14 22.72
CA ALA A 38 -11.95 -0.11 22.25
C ALA A 38 -11.39 -0.04 20.80
N GLY A 39 -11.69 1.02 20.04
CA GLY A 39 -11.32 1.17 18.63
C GLY A 39 -12.06 0.22 17.68
N SER A 40 -13.13 -0.43 18.14
CA SER A 40 -13.86 -1.47 17.41
C SER A 40 -15.14 -1.00 16.74
N SER A 41 -15.67 0.16 17.16
CA SER A 41 -16.87 0.75 16.58
C SER A 41 -16.74 2.26 16.45
N ILE A 42 -17.43 2.84 15.46
CA ILE A 42 -17.62 4.28 15.29
C ILE A 42 -18.93 4.69 15.95
N VAL A 43 -18.89 5.76 16.74
CA VAL A 43 -20.04 6.36 17.41
C VAL A 43 -20.15 7.84 17.06
N GLU A 44 -21.37 8.37 17.01
CA GLU A 44 -21.61 9.81 16.93
C GLU A 44 -21.20 10.45 18.27
N ILE A 45 -20.57 11.63 18.20
CA ILE A 45 -20.12 12.40 19.37
C ILE A 45 -20.55 13.86 19.22
N SER A 46 -20.62 14.61 20.32
CA SER A 46 -21.07 16.01 20.30
C SER A 46 -20.01 16.95 19.70
N GLY A 47 -18.74 16.58 19.81
CA GLY A 47 -17.62 17.32 19.24
C GLY A 47 -16.27 16.63 19.48
N PRO A 48 -15.17 17.19 18.92
CA PRO A 48 -13.84 16.58 19.01
C PRO A 48 -13.34 16.28 20.43
N SER A 49 -13.78 17.06 21.42
CA SER A 49 -13.42 16.86 22.84
C SER A 49 -13.94 15.54 23.43
N ASP A 50 -14.96 14.95 22.82
CA ASP A 50 -15.60 13.72 23.30
C ASP A 50 -14.95 12.46 22.72
N ALA A 51 -13.97 12.60 21.82
CA ALA A 51 -13.22 11.49 21.26
C ALA A 51 -12.33 10.83 22.32
N SER A 52 -12.52 9.51 22.54
CA SER A 52 -11.90 8.78 23.65
C SER A 52 -10.86 7.73 23.22
N TYR A 53 -10.85 7.33 21.95
CA TYR A 53 -9.84 6.40 21.44
C TYR A 53 -8.52 7.14 21.21
N SER A 54 -7.53 6.84 22.03
CA SER A 54 -6.18 7.40 21.92
C SER A 54 -5.22 6.41 21.27
N ILE A 55 -4.37 6.91 20.37
CA ILE A 55 -3.38 6.11 19.67
C ILE A 55 -2.25 5.70 20.63
N PRO A 56 -1.96 4.39 20.76
CA PRO A 56 -1.00 3.93 21.77
C PRO A 56 0.45 4.16 21.38
N VAL A 57 0.75 4.27 20.08
CA VAL A 57 2.12 4.41 19.55
C VAL A 57 2.10 5.26 18.28
N SER A 58 3.04 6.19 18.16
CA SER A 58 3.21 6.99 16.94
C SER A 58 3.53 6.11 15.73
N GLY A 59 2.94 6.42 14.59
CA GLY A 59 3.28 5.76 13.33
C GLY A 59 2.21 5.91 12.27
N ALA A 60 2.36 5.14 11.19
CA ALA A 60 1.34 5.02 10.17
C ALA A 60 0.24 4.05 10.61
N TRP A 61 -1.01 4.39 10.30
CA TRP A 61 -2.20 3.67 10.67
C TRP A 61 -3.14 3.54 9.49
N ARG A 62 -3.84 2.43 9.48
CA ARG A 62 -4.98 2.17 8.61
C ARG A 62 -6.24 2.15 9.44
N ILE A 63 -7.22 2.93 9.00
CA ILE A 63 -8.52 3.03 9.66
C ILE A 63 -9.58 2.67 8.63
N ARG A 64 -10.33 1.61 8.90
CA ARG A 64 -11.60 1.32 8.23
C ARG A 64 -12.75 1.73 9.15
N ALA A 65 -13.67 2.52 8.62
CA ALA A 65 -14.84 3.03 9.33
C ALA A 65 -16.09 2.83 8.47
N ASN A 66 -17.07 2.06 8.95
CA ASN A 66 -18.38 1.97 8.33
C ASN A 66 -19.37 2.72 9.20
N PHE A 67 -19.79 3.89 8.72
CA PHE A 67 -20.72 4.77 9.43
C PHE A 67 -22.18 4.26 9.37
N THR A 68 -22.48 3.28 8.52
CA THR A 68 -23.80 2.66 8.42
C THR A 68 -23.99 1.55 9.47
N THR A 69 -22.98 0.70 9.65
CA THR A 69 -23.01 -0.40 10.63
C THR A 69 -22.38 -0.02 11.97
N GLY A 70 -21.64 1.08 12.01
CA GLY A 70 -20.83 1.49 13.16
C GLY A 70 -19.56 0.67 13.34
N ALA A 71 -19.17 -0.21 12.41
CA ALA A 71 -17.95 -1.00 12.57
C ALA A 71 -16.67 -0.19 12.33
N ALA A 72 -15.65 -0.38 13.18
CA ALA A 72 -14.32 0.19 13.00
C ALA A 72 -13.24 -0.88 13.02
N ASN A 73 -12.20 -0.71 12.20
CA ASN A 73 -10.97 -1.50 12.27
C ASN A 73 -9.77 -0.56 12.16
N ILE A 74 -9.03 -0.44 13.24
CA ILE A 74 -7.86 0.43 13.34
C ILE A 74 -6.63 -0.46 13.53
N ARG A 75 -5.70 -0.39 12.59
CA ARG A 75 -4.47 -1.20 12.60
C ARG A 75 -3.27 -0.33 12.32
N ARG A 76 -2.19 -0.57 13.05
CA ARG A 76 -0.90 0.05 12.74
C ARG A 76 -0.41 -0.48 11.39
N ILE A 77 0.46 0.27 10.73
CA ILE A 77 1.24 -0.21 9.60
C ILE A 77 2.70 -0.15 10.04
N ASP A 78 3.31 -1.32 10.21
CA ASP A 78 4.68 -1.43 10.68
C ASP A 78 5.67 -1.30 9.51
N GLN A 79 5.30 -1.81 8.33
CA GLN A 79 6.16 -1.78 7.16
C GLN A 79 5.34 -1.79 5.87
N VAL A 80 5.83 -1.07 4.86
CA VAL A 80 5.42 -1.22 3.47
C VAL A 80 6.67 -1.53 2.65
N ARG A 81 6.61 -2.56 1.80
CA ARG A 81 7.74 -2.89 0.93
C ARG A 81 7.27 -3.39 -0.43
N THR A 82 8.12 -3.22 -1.44
CA THR A 82 8.03 -4.00 -2.68
C THR A 82 9.08 -5.10 -2.63
N GLU A 83 8.76 -6.26 -3.19
CA GLU A 83 9.69 -7.38 -3.31
C GLU A 83 9.39 -8.19 -4.56
N LEU A 84 10.38 -8.97 -5.01
CA LEU A 84 10.19 -9.92 -6.10
C LEU A 84 9.26 -11.05 -5.67
N ASN A 85 8.32 -11.40 -6.54
CA ASN A 85 7.32 -12.43 -6.25
C ASN A 85 7.93 -13.82 -6.02
N TYR A 86 8.99 -14.16 -6.77
CA TYR A 86 9.55 -15.51 -6.84
C TYR A 86 10.39 -15.90 -5.61
N ASP A 87 11.12 -14.96 -5.01
CA ASP A 87 12.20 -15.27 -4.05
C ASP A 87 11.92 -14.75 -2.63
N GLY A 88 10.74 -14.15 -2.37
CA GLY A 88 10.39 -13.58 -1.07
C GLY A 88 11.41 -12.53 -0.57
N GLY A 89 12.17 -11.94 -1.48
CA GLY A 89 13.24 -11.00 -1.18
C GLY A 89 14.67 -11.56 -1.14
N ALA A 90 14.91 -12.84 -1.46
CA ALA A 90 16.26 -13.29 -1.76
C ALA A 90 16.80 -12.52 -2.98
N ASN A 91 18.10 -12.19 -2.97
CA ASN A 91 18.79 -11.36 -3.97
C ASN A 91 18.61 -9.83 -3.89
N GLY A 92 18.14 -9.28 -2.77
CA GLY A 92 18.33 -7.84 -2.46
C GLY A 92 17.34 -6.88 -3.12
N ALA A 93 16.37 -7.37 -3.87
CA ALA A 93 15.31 -6.59 -4.50
C ALA A 93 14.10 -6.36 -3.57
N VAL A 94 14.39 -6.05 -2.29
CA VAL A 94 13.37 -5.63 -1.32
C VAL A 94 13.54 -4.14 -1.09
N HIS A 95 12.51 -3.38 -1.44
CA HIS A 95 12.51 -1.94 -1.18
C HIS A 95 11.54 -1.65 -0.07
N GLN A 96 12.06 -1.30 1.11
CA GLN A 96 11.24 -0.72 2.16
C GLN A 96 10.88 0.72 1.78
N LEU A 97 9.58 1.00 1.72
CA LEU A 97 9.07 2.34 1.45
C LEU A 97 8.84 3.07 2.78
N SER A 98 9.17 4.35 2.81
CA SER A 98 8.94 5.24 3.95
C SER A 98 7.61 5.96 3.78
N TYR A 99 6.87 6.16 4.88
CA TYR A 99 5.65 6.97 4.83
C TYR A 99 5.99 8.40 4.42
N ASN A 100 5.27 8.93 3.43
CA ASN A 100 5.53 10.22 2.80
C ASN A 100 4.33 11.19 2.97
N GLY A 101 3.43 10.91 3.91
CA GLY A 101 2.27 11.75 4.20
C GLY A 101 1.04 11.38 3.39
N ARG A 102 -0.14 11.77 3.91
CA ARG A 102 -1.46 11.60 3.28
C ARG A 102 -1.72 10.20 2.71
N GLY A 103 -1.29 9.14 3.37
CA GLY A 103 -1.51 7.77 2.88
C GLY A 103 -0.60 7.38 1.71
N THR A 104 0.54 8.03 1.55
CA THR A 104 1.54 7.68 0.53
C THR A 104 2.79 7.07 1.17
N TRP A 105 3.42 6.16 0.44
CA TRP A 105 4.69 5.54 0.79
C TRP A 105 5.66 5.66 -0.38
N LYS A 106 6.93 5.94 -0.10
CA LYS A 106 7.92 6.27 -1.11
C LYS A 106 9.26 5.62 -0.85
N LYS A 107 9.93 5.18 -1.91
CA LYS A 107 11.35 4.84 -1.93
C LYS A 107 12.02 5.60 -3.06
N ASP A 108 12.95 6.49 -2.72
CA ASP A 108 13.84 7.12 -3.68
C ASP A 108 14.99 6.17 -4.06
N ASN A 109 15.43 6.26 -5.32
CA ASN A 109 16.55 5.52 -5.89
C ASN A 109 16.48 4.01 -5.61
N ALA A 110 15.30 3.42 -5.75
CA ALA A 110 15.12 1.97 -5.71
C ALA A 110 15.83 1.34 -6.91
N VAL A 111 16.78 0.45 -6.65
CA VAL A 111 17.47 -0.30 -7.69
C VAL A 111 16.49 -1.25 -8.37
N ILE A 112 16.33 -1.12 -9.68
CA ILE A 112 15.46 -1.98 -10.48
C ILE A 112 16.24 -3.22 -10.85
N MET A 113 15.89 -4.33 -10.21
CA MET A 113 16.56 -5.60 -10.43
C MET A 113 15.84 -6.37 -11.55
N GLY A 114 16.60 -6.82 -12.53
CA GLY A 114 16.24 -7.91 -13.43
C GLY A 114 16.40 -9.26 -12.72
N ASP A 115 15.58 -10.26 -13.02
CA ASP A 115 15.86 -11.67 -12.72
C ASP A 115 16.15 -12.32 -14.07
N PRO A 116 17.42 -12.69 -14.36
CA PRO A 116 17.76 -13.36 -15.61
C PRO A 116 17.16 -14.77 -15.71
N GLY A 117 16.39 -15.20 -14.71
CA GLY A 117 15.51 -16.36 -14.78
C GLY A 117 16.29 -17.65 -14.57
N LYS A 118 16.07 -18.32 -13.43
CA LYS A 118 16.55 -19.69 -13.21
C LYS A 118 15.77 -20.74 -14.02
N TYR A 119 14.75 -20.33 -14.79
CA TYR A 119 13.76 -21.22 -15.43
C TYR A 119 13.52 -20.97 -16.94
N GLY A 120 14.45 -20.31 -17.64
CA GLY A 120 14.35 -20.14 -19.10
C GLY A 120 13.11 -19.37 -19.58
N ARG A 121 12.50 -18.59 -18.68
CA ARG A 121 11.49 -17.60 -19.03
C ARG A 121 12.21 -16.25 -19.09
N ASP A 122 12.07 -15.53 -20.20
CA ASP A 122 12.45 -14.12 -20.32
C ASP A 122 11.56 -13.31 -19.36
N LEU A 123 11.91 -13.27 -18.07
CA LEU A 123 11.07 -12.72 -17.02
C LEU A 123 11.41 -11.25 -16.82
N PHE A 124 10.64 -10.41 -17.49
CA PHE A 124 10.26 -9.12 -16.95
C PHE A 124 9.90 -9.29 -15.47
N VAL A 125 10.47 -8.48 -14.61
CA VAL A 125 10.52 -8.81 -13.18
C VAL A 125 9.22 -8.48 -12.48
N GLU A 126 8.56 -9.54 -12.05
CA GLU A 126 7.34 -9.53 -11.26
C GLU A 126 7.65 -9.12 -9.82
N TYR A 127 7.09 -8.01 -9.37
CA TYR A 127 7.11 -7.61 -7.98
C TYR A 127 5.71 -7.54 -7.39
N ILE A 128 5.66 -7.69 -6.08
CA ILE A 128 4.46 -7.57 -5.26
C ILE A 128 4.66 -6.45 -4.25
N VAL A 129 3.59 -5.70 -4.00
CA VAL A 129 3.56 -4.76 -2.87
C VAL A 129 3.04 -5.53 -1.67
N LYS A 130 3.75 -5.44 -0.55
CA LYS A 130 3.33 -6.01 0.73
C LYS A 130 3.23 -4.93 1.80
N ILE A 131 2.17 -5.03 2.59
CA ILE A 131 1.88 -4.13 3.71
C ILE A 131 1.73 -4.98 4.96
N TRP A 132 2.54 -4.70 5.98
CA TRP A 132 2.51 -5.37 7.27
C TRP A 132 1.77 -4.52 8.28
N PHE A 133 0.73 -5.09 8.89
CA PHE A 133 -0.11 -4.39 9.85
C PHE A 133 0.24 -4.69 11.31
N ASN A 134 0.86 -5.83 11.57
CA ASN A 134 1.28 -6.21 12.91
C ASN A 134 2.52 -7.10 12.85
N ARG A 135 3.53 -6.76 13.65
CA ARG A 135 4.58 -7.67 14.08
C ARG A 135 4.41 -8.03 15.54
N ASP A 136 4.75 -9.27 15.91
CA ASP A 136 4.84 -9.64 17.32
C ASP A 136 6.03 -8.93 17.99
N ASN A 137 6.15 -9.07 19.32
CA ASN A 137 7.26 -8.47 20.07
C ASN A 137 8.65 -9.04 19.68
N ALA A 138 8.70 -10.17 18.97
CA ALA A 138 9.91 -10.75 18.42
C ALA A 138 10.20 -10.28 16.97
N GLY A 139 9.34 -9.43 16.41
CA GLY A 139 9.45 -8.90 15.05
C GLY A 139 8.89 -9.82 13.96
N ASN A 140 8.23 -10.93 14.31
CA ASN A 140 7.62 -11.83 13.33
C ASN A 140 6.33 -11.23 12.77
N THR A 141 6.07 -11.50 11.50
CA THR A 141 4.84 -11.06 10.83
C THR A 141 3.63 -11.80 11.39
N ILE A 142 2.67 -11.07 11.95
CA ILE A 142 1.36 -11.62 12.35
C ILE A 142 0.33 -11.41 11.24
N ASP A 143 0.41 -10.28 10.54
CA ASP A 143 -0.56 -9.90 9.51
C ASP A 143 0.13 -9.16 8.36
N CYS A 144 -0.02 -9.68 7.14
CA CYS A 144 0.55 -9.15 5.91
C CYS A 144 -0.53 -9.15 4.84
N TRP A 145 -0.68 -8.01 4.17
CA TRP A 145 -1.47 -7.91 2.96
C TRP A 145 -0.55 -7.90 1.77
N GLN A 146 -0.94 -8.68 0.77
CA GLN A 146 -0.37 -8.54 -0.55
C GLN A 146 -1.32 -7.71 -1.38
N VAL A 147 -0.73 -6.95 -2.28
CA VAL A 147 -1.43 -5.97 -3.08
C VAL A 147 -1.04 -6.21 -4.53
N TYR A 148 -2.06 -6.31 -5.36
CA TYR A 148 -2.05 -6.96 -6.68
C TYR A 148 -2.56 -6.02 -7.76
N SER A 149 -2.13 -6.16 -9.01
CA SER A 149 -2.72 -5.38 -10.12
C SER A 149 -4.20 -5.75 -10.34
N THR A 150 -5.04 -4.78 -10.72
CA THR A 150 -6.45 -5.05 -11.07
C THR A 150 -6.61 -5.71 -12.44
N THR A 151 -5.59 -5.64 -13.30
CA THR A 151 -5.57 -6.36 -14.58
C THR A 151 -4.98 -7.76 -14.36
N SER A 152 -5.61 -8.80 -14.89
CA SER A 152 -5.05 -10.16 -14.96
C SER A 152 -3.62 -10.12 -15.49
N VAL A 153 -2.71 -10.96 -14.96
CA VAL A 153 -1.29 -11.07 -15.37
C VAL A 153 -1.10 -10.66 -16.83
N LYS A 154 -0.55 -9.47 -17.06
CA LYS A 154 -0.13 -9.09 -18.41
C LYS A 154 1.00 -10.04 -18.77
N SER A 155 0.92 -10.71 -19.92
CA SER A 155 2.08 -11.43 -20.47
C SER A 155 3.09 -10.38 -20.98
N GLY A 156 3.88 -9.81 -20.06
CA GLY A 156 4.95 -8.86 -20.37
C GLY A 156 4.89 -7.54 -19.59
N SER A 157 6.03 -6.83 -19.59
CA SER A 157 6.16 -5.50 -18.99
C SER A 157 5.19 -4.48 -19.55
N PRO A 158 4.78 -3.50 -18.73
CA PRO A 158 3.98 -2.41 -19.24
C PRO A 158 4.81 -1.55 -20.21
N ALA A 159 4.13 -0.98 -21.21
CA ALA A 159 4.65 0.02 -22.15
C ALA A 159 4.43 1.44 -21.59
N ALA A 160 5.12 2.46 -22.12
CA ALA A 160 5.08 3.82 -21.57
C ALA A 160 3.73 4.50 -21.77
N ASP A 161 2.96 3.99 -22.72
CA ASP A 161 1.63 4.40 -23.13
C ASP A 161 0.53 3.43 -22.65
N ASP A 162 0.85 2.45 -21.80
CA ASP A 162 -0.17 1.57 -21.23
C ASP A 162 -1.19 2.33 -20.38
N ASP A 163 -2.41 1.80 -20.36
CA ASP A 163 -3.53 2.39 -19.63
C ASP A 163 -3.24 2.57 -18.14
N GLY A 164 -3.70 3.71 -17.59
CA GLY A 164 -3.49 4.07 -16.19
C GLY A 164 -4.00 3.04 -15.17
N SER A 165 -4.97 2.20 -15.55
CA SER A 165 -5.51 1.14 -14.70
C SER A 165 -4.52 0.01 -14.42
N TYR A 166 -3.45 -0.14 -15.20
CA TYR A 166 -2.36 -1.08 -14.91
C TYR A 166 -1.76 -0.85 -13.51
N TRP A 167 -1.69 0.42 -13.13
CA TRP A 167 -1.11 0.88 -11.89
C TRP A 167 -2.03 0.69 -10.68
N ASN A 168 -3.31 0.41 -10.91
CA ASN A 168 -4.27 0.17 -9.85
C ASN A 168 -3.97 -1.13 -9.13
N VAL A 169 -4.18 -1.11 -7.82
CA VAL A 169 -3.86 -2.21 -6.95
C VAL A 169 -5.08 -2.64 -6.13
N GLN A 170 -5.12 -3.90 -5.70
CA GLN A 170 -6.21 -4.46 -4.90
C GLN A 170 -5.65 -5.39 -3.81
N PRO A 171 -6.35 -5.53 -2.66
CA PRO A 171 -5.98 -6.52 -1.66
C PRO A 171 -6.05 -7.95 -2.23
N ALA A 172 -5.09 -8.79 -1.83
CA ALA A 172 -5.01 -10.18 -2.24
C ALA A 172 -6.11 -11.09 -1.68
N THR A 173 -6.58 -12.06 -2.48
CA THR A 173 -7.63 -13.03 -2.11
C THR A 173 -7.23 -14.50 -2.20
N GLY A 174 -5.95 -14.85 -2.39
CA GLY A 174 -5.47 -16.22 -2.16
C GLY A 174 -4.45 -16.80 -3.13
N ASP A 175 -4.07 -16.08 -4.18
CA ASP A 175 -3.02 -16.52 -5.12
C ASP A 175 -1.99 -15.41 -5.39
N ASN A 176 -0.73 -15.69 -5.04
CA ASN A 176 0.39 -14.75 -5.21
C ASN A 176 0.80 -14.56 -6.68
N TRP A 177 0.25 -15.35 -7.61
CA TRP A 177 0.70 -15.38 -9.00
C TRP A 177 -0.24 -14.70 -10.00
N SER A 178 -1.52 -14.57 -9.67
CA SER A 178 -2.52 -14.10 -10.64
C SER A 178 -2.49 -12.59 -10.92
N HIS A 179 -1.77 -11.81 -10.12
CA HIS A 179 -1.84 -10.34 -10.20
C HIS A 179 -0.60 -9.59 -9.66
N VAL A 180 0.55 -9.84 -10.26
CA VAL A 180 1.82 -9.14 -9.97
C VAL A 180 2.02 -7.89 -10.82
N PHE A 181 2.94 -7.04 -10.40
CA PHE A 181 3.38 -5.89 -11.19
C PHE A 181 4.67 -6.22 -11.93
N PHE A 182 4.82 -5.72 -13.13
CA PHE A 182 6.07 -5.77 -13.88
C PHE A 182 6.70 -4.39 -13.86
N TYR A 183 8.02 -4.33 -13.73
CA TYR A 183 8.73 -3.10 -14.05
C TYR A 183 8.51 -2.74 -15.53
N PRO A 184 8.31 -1.46 -15.86
CA PRO A 184 8.20 -1.05 -17.24
C PRO A 184 9.45 -1.43 -18.05
N SER A 185 9.26 -1.85 -19.31
CA SER A 185 10.32 -2.49 -20.10
C SER A 185 11.53 -1.59 -20.34
N TRP A 186 11.34 -0.26 -20.41
CA TRP A 186 12.41 0.72 -20.54
C TRP A 186 13.18 1.00 -19.23
N THR A 187 12.81 0.33 -18.14
CA THR A 187 13.45 0.46 -16.82
C THR A 187 14.19 -0.81 -16.41
N VAL A 188 14.31 -1.78 -17.31
CA VAL A 188 14.95 -3.08 -17.05
C VAL A 188 16.00 -3.34 -18.13
N ASP A 189 17.20 -3.74 -17.71
CA ASP A 189 18.25 -4.26 -18.59
C ASP A 189 18.61 -5.68 -18.15
N THR A 190 18.24 -6.68 -18.95
CA THR A 190 18.49 -8.09 -18.63
C THR A 190 19.95 -8.47 -18.73
N SER A 191 20.78 -7.64 -19.40
CA SER A 191 22.23 -7.84 -19.47
C SER A 191 22.98 -7.21 -18.30
N ASN A 192 22.33 -6.28 -17.57
CA ASN A 192 22.90 -5.61 -16.41
C ASN A 192 21.85 -5.32 -15.33
N ASN A 193 21.66 -6.30 -14.45
CA ASN A 193 20.80 -6.17 -13.28
C ASN A 193 21.20 -4.99 -12.40
N GLY A 194 20.25 -4.12 -12.08
CA GLY A 194 20.48 -2.96 -11.24
C GLY A 194 21.06 -1.74 -11.96
N ARG A 195 21.17 -1.78 -13.30
CA ARG A 195 21.53 -0.61 -14.12
C ARG A 195 20.63 0.59 -13.87
N TYR A 196 19.34 0.36 -13.69
CA TYR A 196 18.38 1.44 -13.49
C TYR A 196 18.03 1.62 -12.02
N THR A 197 17.80 2.87 -11.64
CA THR A 197 17.13 3.21 -10.38
C THR A 197 15.85 3.99 -10.68
N ALA A 198 14.85 3.87 -9.83
CA ALA A 198 13.63 4.68 -9.93
C ALA A 198 13.13 5.10 -8.55
N THR A 199 12.32 6.14 -8.53
CA THR A 199 11.47 6.46 -7.39
C THR A 199 10.21 5.60 -7.46
N ILE A 200 9.95 4.81 -6.42
CA ILE A 200 8.72 4.03 -6.25
C ILE A 200 7.81 4.79 -5.30
N THR A 201 6.58 5.09 -5.73
CA THR A 201 5.56 5.68 -4.86
C THR A 201 4.30 4.82 -4.88
N LEU A 202 3.84 4.42 -3.69
CA LEU A 202 2.55 3.78 -3.46
C LEU A 202 1.58 4.83 -2.91
N TYR A 203 0.42 4.93 -3.54
CA TYR A 203 -0.68 5.82 -3.18
C TYR A 203 -1.84 5.00 -2.63
N MET A 204 -2.13 5.18 -1.34
CA MET A 204 -3.29 4.61 -0.67
C MET A 204 -4.34 5.70 -0.39
N ASP A 205 -4.30 6.78 -1.16
CA ASP A 205 -5.17 7.94 -1.05
C ASP A 205 -6.05 8.09 -2.30
N HIS A 206 -6.76 9.20 -2.43
CA HIS A 206 -7.65 9.44 -3.56
C HIS A 206 -6.97 10.22 -4.70
N THR A 207 -5.69 10.61 -4.56
CA THR A 207 -5.01 11.54 -5.46
C THR A 207 -4.91 10.99 -6.88
N TYR A 208 -4.66 9.68 -7.00
CA TYR A 208 -4.53 8.99 -8.29
C TYR A 208 -5.45 7.77 -8.42
N GLY A 209 -6.49 7.71 -7.58
CA GLY A 209 -7.30 6.51 -7.36
C GLY A 209 -6.85 5.77 -6.09
N HIS A 210 -7.82 5.19 -5.36
CA HIS A 210 -7.50 4.37 -4.21
C HIS A 210 -6.67 3.18 -4.69
N TYR A 211 -5.55 2.93 -4.01
CA TYR A 211 -4.68 1.80 -4.32
C TYR A 211 -4.05 1.96 -5.71
N THR A 212 -3.00 2.75 -5.84
CA THR A 212 -2.19 2.80 -7.07
C THR A 212 -0.71 2.99 -6.79
N HIS A 213 0.17 2.73 -7.75
CA HIS A 213 1.61 2.94 -7.60
C HIS A 213 2.23 3.53 -8.87
N ARG A 214 3.38 4.18 -8.74
CA ARG A 214 4.11 4.78 -9.88
C ARG A 214 5.61 4.63 -9.74
N PHE A 215 6.25 4.54 -10.90
CA PHE A 215 7.68 4.70 -11.08
C PHE A 215 7.98 6.05 -11.72
N THR A 216 8.84 6.83 -11.09
CA THR A 216 9.29 8.14 -11.59
C THR A 216 10.79 8.28 -11.44
N ASN A 217 11.38 9.33 -12.04
CA ASN A 217 12.82 9.64 -11.93
C ASN A 217 13.72 8.43 -12.28
N VAL A 218 13.38 7.73 -13.36
CA VAL A 218 14.19 6.59 -13.81
C VAL A 218 15.54 7.12 -14.27
N THR A 219 16.62 6.58 -13.68
CA THR A 219 18.00 6.99 -13.95
C THR A 219 18.83 5.79 -14.34
N ASP A 220 19.58 5.92 -15.44
CA ASP A 220 20.64 4.98 -15.82
C ASP A 220 21.89 5.26 -14.96
N THR A 221 22.44 4.23 -14.32
CA THR A 221 23.56 4.37 -13.39
C THR A 221 24.93 4.11 -14.02
N LEU A 222 24.98 3.91 -15.34
CA LEU A 222 26.19 3.75 -16.15
C LEU A 222 26.63 5.05 -16.83
#